data_AF-A0A843FZ41-F1
#
_entry.id   AF-A0A843FZ41-F1
#
_cell.length_a   1.000
_cell.length_b   1.000
_cell.length_c   1.000
_cell.angle_alpha   90.00
_cell.angle_beta   90.00
_cell.angle_gamma   90.00
#
_symmetry.space_group_name_H-M   'P 1'
#
loop_
_entity.id
_entity.type
_entity.pdbx_description
1 polymer ?
#
loop_
_entity_poly.entity_id
_entity_poly.type
_entity_poly.pdbx_seq_one_letter_code
_entity_poly.pdbx_strand_id
1 'polypeptide(L)' 'MNKFDLSRSELSNLIDEWIFNERDRAILKRRLLDGICYEPLAEEFDMSVRQIKNIVYKSQVKLFTKMKKMNCP' A
#
# COMPACT_ATOMS: atom_id res chain seq x y z
N MET A 1 -2.13 -6.32 13.12
CA MET A 1 -1.42 -5.09 13.50
C MET A 1 0.04 -5.32 13.16
N ASN A 2 0.55 -4.71 12.08
CA ASN A 2 1.88 -5.05 11.55
C ASN A 2 2.99 -4.42 12.40
N LYS A 3 3.91 -5.26 12.88
CA LYS A 3 5.12 -4.92 13.67
C LYS A 3 6.20 -4.25 12.81
N PHE A 4 5.93 -3.10 12.23
CA PHE A 4 6.97 -2.35 11.53
C PHE A 4 6.87 -0.88 11.96
N ASP A 5 7.78 -0.45 12.83
CA ASP A 5 7.99 0.96 13.18
C ASP A 5 8.72 1.67 12.02
N LEU A 6 8.06 1.73 10.86
CA LEU A 6 8.54 2.53 9.74
C LEU A 6 8.02 3.95 9.87
N SER A 7 8.90 4.93 9.69
CA SER A 7 8.48 6.30 9.48
C SER A 7 7.64 6.42 8.20
N ARG A 8 6.83 7.49 8.12
CA ARG A 8 6.02 7.79 6.93
C ARG A 8 6.87 7.84 5.65
N SER A 9 8.07 8.41 5.73
CA SER A 9 8.99 8.55 4.60
C SER A 9 9.56 7.20 4.16
N GLU A 10 9.98 6.35 5.09
CA GLU A 10 10.49 5.01 4.77
C GLU A 10 9.41 4.15 4.12
N LEU A 11 8.18 4.19 4.65
CA LEU A 11 7.07 3.46 4.06
C LEU A 11 6.71 3.99 2.67
N SER A 12 6.72 5.32 2.47
CA SER A 12 6.51 5.91 1.14
C SER A 12 7.57 5.44 0.14
N ASN A 13 8.85 5.48 0.51
CA ASN A 13 9.95 5.06 -0.35
C ASN A 13 9.86 3.57 -0.71
N LEU A 14 9.49 2.71 0.25
CA LEU A 14 9.27 1.29 0.00
C LEU A 14 8.11 1.03 -0.99
N ILE A 15 7.04 1.83 -0.89
CA ILE A 15 5.93 1.74 -1.84
C ILE A 15 6.40 2.14 -3.24
N ASP A 16 7.16 3.24 -3.35
CA ASP A 16 7.70 3.73 -4.61
C ASP A 16 8.64 2.72 -5.28
N GLU A 17 9.52 2.09 -4.48
CA GLU A 17 10.48 1.10 -4.95
C GLU A 17 9.82 -0.18 -5.47
N TRP A 18 8.77 -0.68 -4.79
CA TRP A 18 8.26 -2.03 -5.06
C TRP A 18 6.93 -2.07 -5.81
N ILE A 19 6.17 -0.99 -5.87
CA ILE A 19 4.88 -0.92 -6.57
C ILE A 19 5.07 -0.07 -7.82
N PHE A 20 5.16 -0.71 -8.99
CA PHE A 20 5.49 0.01 -10.23
C PHE A 20 4.31 0.70 -10.90
N ASN A 21 3.09 0.23 -10.65
CA ASN A 21 1.90 0.89 -11.16
C ASN A 21 1.61 2.15 -10.33
N GLU A 22 1.56 3.30 -11.00
CA GLU A 22 1.40 4.60 -10.36
C GLU A 22 0.06 4.75 -9.63
N ARG A 23 -1.04 4.28 -10.23
CA ARG A 23 -2.36 4.30 -9.60
C ARG A 23 -2.35 3.43 -8.35
N ASP A 24 -1.79 2.23 -8.42
CA ASP A 24 -1.71 1.32 -7.27
C ASP A 24 -0.83 1.90 -6.15
N ARG A 25 0.26 2.61 -6.50
CA ARG A 25 1.07 3.38 -5.53
C ARG A 25 0.24 4.44 -4.83
N ALA A 26 -0.47 5.25 -5.60
CA ALA A 26 -1.28 6.35 -5.07
C ALA A 26 -2.35 5.81 -4.10
N ILE A 27 -3.10 4.78 -4.51
CA ILE A 27 -4.10 4.10 -3.68
C ILE A 27 -3.46 3.58 -2.39
N LEU A 28 -2.30 2.92 -2.49
CA LEU A 28 -1.63 2.34 -1.33
C LEU A 28 -1.07 3.38 -0.37
N LYS A 29 -0.54 4.50 -0.87
CA LYS A 29 -0.07 5.64 -0.06
C LYS A 29 -1.23 6.29 0.68
N ARG A 30 -2.35 6.57 0.02
CA ARG A 30 -3.56 7.09 0.68
C ARG A 30 -4.06 6.13 1.77
N ARG A 31 -4.03 4.83 1.50
CA ARG A 31 -4.49 3.83 2.47
C ARG A 31 -3.56 3.68 3.67
N LEU A 32 -2.25 3.57 3.45
CA LEU A 32 -1.27 3.23 4.48
C LEU A 32 -0.67 4.45 5.19
N LEU A 33 -0.49 5.57 4.48
CA LEU A 33 0.11 6.78 5.05
C LEU A 33 -0.96 7.73 5.60
N ASP A 34 -2.10 7.86 4.91
CA ASP A 34 -3.17 8.81 5.29
C ASP A 34 -4.36 8.14 5.99
N GLY A 35 -4.41 6.79 6.02
CA GLY A 35 -5.44 6.04 6.76
C GLY A 35 -6.82 6.01 6.09
N ILE A 36 -6.95 6.44 4.84
CA ILE A 36 -8.25 6.57 4.15
C ILE A 36 -8.93 5.20 4.00
N CYS A 37 -10.25 5.14 4.25
CA CYS A 37 -11.09 3.94 4.08
C CYS A 37 -11.26 3.54 2.60
N TYR A 38 -11.81 2.34 2.34
CA TYR A 38 -11.91 1.84 0.97
C TYR A 38 -12.97 2.56 0.15
N GLU A 39 -14.04 3.05 0.78
CA GLU A 39 -15.16 3.74 0.15
C GLU A 39 -14.75 5.11 -0.40
N PRO A 40 -14.06 6.00 0.35
CA PRO A 40 -13.54 7.24 -0.22
C PRO A 40 -12.48 7.02 -1.31
N LEU A 41 -11.67 5.95 -1.22
CA LEU A 41 -10.72 5.59 -2.29
C LEU A 41 -11.44 5.12 -3.56
N ALA A 42 -12.55 4.41 -3.41
CA ALA A 42 -13.37 3.99 -4.54
C ALA A 42 -13.93 5.20 -5.29
N GLU A 43 -14.41 6.21 -4.55
CA GLU A 43 -14.86 7.48 -5.10
C GLU A 43 -13.72 8.28 -5.74
N GLU A 44 -12.58 8.46 -5.05
CA GLU A 44 -11.44 9.26 -5.51
C GLU A 44 -10.83 8.72 -6.81
N PHE A 45 -10.77 7.39 -6.97
CA PHE A 45 -10.12 6.75 -8.11
C PHE A 45 -11.11 6.24 -9.17
N ASP A 46 -12.41 6.52 -9.03
CA ASP A 46 -13.50 6.04 -9.90
C ASP A 46 -13.47 4.51 -10.10
N MET A 47 -13.43 3.77 -9.00
CA MET A 47 -13.37 2.31 -8.98
C MET A 47 -14.35 1.73 -7.99
N SER A 48 -14.77 0.48 -8.17
CA SER A 48 -15.53 -0.21 -7.13
C SER A 48 -14.68 -0.48 -5.88
N VAL A 49 -15.30 -0.46 -4.70
CA VAL A 49 -14.68 -0.85 -3.42
C VAL A 49 -13.98 -2.22 -3.52
N ARG A 50 -14.55 -3.15 -4.29
CA ARG A 50 -13.96 -4.48 -4.54
C ARG A 50 -12.64 -4.38 -5.29
N GLN A 51 -12.56 -3.55 -6.33
CA GLN A 51 -11.32 -3.34 -7.08
C GLN A 51 -10.25 -2.68 -6.20
N ILE A 52 -10.62 -1.66 -5.42
CA ILE A 52 -9.70 -1.02 -4.47
C ILE A 52 -9.15 -2.05 -3.47
N LYS A 53 -10.02 -2.85 -2.83
CA LYS A 53 -9.59 -3.92 -1.92
C LYS A 53 -8.62 -4.87 -2.60
N ASN A 54 -8.92 -5.34 -3.81
CA ASN A 54 -8.04 -6.23 -4.55
C ASN A 54 -6.66 -5.61 -4.82
N ILE A 55 -6.60 -4.33 -5.20
CA ILE A 55 -5.35 -3.60 -5.42
C ILE A 55 -4.55 -3.51 -4.12
N VAL A 56 -5.20 -3.07 -3.03
CA VAL A 56 -4.55 -2.93 -1.72
C VAL A 56 -4.00 -4.26 -1.24
N TYR A 57 -4.79 -5.34 -1.27
CA TYR A 57 -4.34 -6.66 -0.81
C TYR A 57 -3.16 -7.18 -1.63
N LYS A 58 -3.23 -7.12 -2.97
CA LYS A 58 -2.12 -7.56 -3.83
C LYS A 58 -0.84 -6.77 -3.57
N SER A 59 -0.98 -5.44 -3.42
CA SER A 59 0.16 -4.56 -3.21
C SER A 59 0.78 -4.74 -1.82
N GLN A 60 -0.04 -4.92 -0.77
CA GLN A 60 0.43 -5.25 0.57
C GLN A 60 1.17 -6.58 0.61
N VAL A 61 0.65 -7.63 -0.05
CA VAL A 61 1.34 -8.92 -0.14
C VAL A 61 2.71 -8.75 -0.81
N LYS A 62 2.79 -8.00 -1.91
CA LYS A 62 4.05 -7.72 -2.59
C LYS A 62 5.03 -6.99 -1.67
N LEU A 63 4.58 -5.93 -1.02
CA LEU A 63 5.39 -5.11 -0.11
C LEU A 63 5.90 -5.90 1.09
N PHE A 64 5.02 -6.61 1.80
CA PHE A 64 5.39 -7.36 3.01
C PHE A 64 6.26 -8.58 2.70
N THR A 65 6.08 -9.21 1.54
CA THR A 65 7.00 -10.26 1.07
C THR A 65 8.41 -9.72 0.91
N LYS A 66 8.56 -8.49 0.39
CA LYS A 66 9.86 -7.84 0.25
C LYS A 66 10.45 -7.41 1.59
N MET A 67 9.63 -6.86 2.49
CA MET A 67 10.06 -6.51 3.84
C MET A 67 10.55 -7.72 4.64
N LYS A 68 9.88 -8.88 4.54
CA LYS A 68 10.33 -10.12 5.20
C LYS A 68 11.70 -10.58 4.69
N LYS A 69 11.96 -10.45 3.39
CA LYS A 69 13.27 -10.79 2.81
C LYS A 69 14.40 -9.87 3.28
N MET A 70 14.11 -8.59 3.55
CA MET A 70 15.10 -7.63 4.07
C MET A 70 15.42 -7.84 5.56
N ASN A 71 14.55 -8.50 6.33
CA ASN A 71 14.71 -8.73 7.77
C ASN A 71 15.06 -10.19 8.12
N CYS A 72 15.46 -10.99 7.13
CA CYS A 72 15.97 -12.33 7.37
C CYS A 72 17.49 -12.23 7.61
N PRO A 73 18.01 -12.61 8.79
CA PRO A 73 19.44 -12.59 9.09
C PRO A 73 20.24 -13.52 8.18
#